data_AF-A0A011PJK8-F1
#
_entry.id   AF-A0A011PJK8-F1
#
_cell.length_a   1.000
_cell.length_b   1.000
_cell.length_c   1.000
_cell.angle_alpha   90.00
_cell.angle_beta   90.00
_cell.angle_gamma   90.00
#
_symmetry.space_group_name_H-M   'P 1'
#
loop_
_entity.id
_entity.type
_entity.pdbx_description
1 polymer ?
#
loop_
_entity_poly.entity_id
_entity_poly.type
_entity_poly.pdbx_seq_one_letter_code
_entity_poly.pdbx_strand_id
1 'polypeptide(L)'
;MFSSAEYWAGGEQVWRAEHVGENSPIHLKTSGILPRGFEVMAAEHKQAQEADGGEKAGVDHYFDIPLNAAKEVIGFKHDEDIPGVDYEGFEVLRKTSLSSDSKPWWRFWK
;
A
#
# COMPACT_ATOMS: atom_id res chain seq x y z
N MET A 1 -9.86 -5.63 12.61
CA MET A 1 -9.40 -4.95 11.38
C MET A 1 -8.19 -5.70 10.88
N PHE A 2 -7.94 -5.69 9.57
CA PHE A 2 -6.81 -6.39 8.97
C PHE A 2 -5.97 -5.42 8.14
N SER A 3 -4.65 -5.41 8.34
CA SER A 3 -3.71 -4.73 7.46
C SER A 3 -2.45 -5.57 7.26
N SER A 4 -1.89 -5.51 6.06
CA SER A 4 -0.66 -6.22 5.72
C SER A 4 0.14 -5.49 4.66
N ALA A 5 1.46 -5.61 4.72
CA ALA A 5 2.37 -5.18 3.68
C ALA A 5 3.43 -6.24 3.44
N GLU A 6 3.81 -6.41 2.18
CA GLU A 6 4.76 -7.43 1.74
C GLU A 6 5.64 -6.88 0.63
N TYR A 7 6.90 -7.30 0.61
CA TYR A 7 7.81 -7.07 -0.51
C TYR A 7 8.21 -8.39 -1.13
N TRP A 8 8.10 -8.44 -2.47
CA TRP A 8 8.41 -9.61 -3.27
C TRP A 8 9.50 -9.25 -4.29
N ALA A 9 10.51 -10.11 -4.41
CA ALA A 9 11.59 -9.97 -5.37
C ALA A 9 11.88 -11.33 -6.01
N GLY A 10 11.90 -11.40 -7.34
CA GLY A 10 12.16 -12.65 -8.06
C GLY A 10 11.14 -13.78 -7.81
N GLY A 11 9.92 -13.44 -7.35
CA GLY A 11 8.90 -14.43 -6.97
C GLY A 11 9.01 -14.94 -5.53
N GLU A 12 9.99 -14.47 -4.76
CA GLU A 12 10.16 -14.81 -3.34
C GLU A 12 9.72 -13.65 -2.45
N GLN A 13 9.06 -13.96 -1.32
CA GLN A 13 8.70 -12.98 -0.31
C GLN A 13 9.95 -12.61 0.50
N VAL A 14 10.37 -11.35 0.39
CA VAL A 14 11.55 -10.80 1.07
C VAL A 14 11.21 -10.41 2.50
N TRP A 15 10.05 -9.77 2.70
CA TRP A 15 9.52 -9.46 4.02
C TRP A 15 7.99 -9.34 4.01
N ARG A 16 7.41 -9.50 5.20
CA ARG A 16 5.98 -9.29 5.47
C ARG A 16 5.79 -8.70 6.86
N ALA A 17 4.82 -7.79 6.98
CA ALA A 17 4.26 -7.33 8.24
C ALA A 17 2.73 -7.46 8.16
N GLU A 18 2.10 -7.96 9.22
CA GLU A 18 0.66 -8.21 9.27
C GLU A 18 0.09 -7.91 10.67
N HIS A 19 -1.04 -7.19 10.68
CA HIS A 19 -1.89 -6.99 11.84
C HIS A 19 -3.28 -7.62 11.59
N VAL A 20 -3.80 -8.31 12.61
CA VAL A 20 -5.12 -8.97 12.61
C VAL A 20 -5.79 -8.62 13.94
N GLY A 21 -6.53 -7.52 13.97
CA GLY A 21 -7.15 -6.98 15.18
C GLY A 21 -8.16 -7.92 15.82
N GLU A 22 -8.73 -8.85 15.04
CA GLU A 22 -9.60 -9.93 15.53
C GLU A 22 -8.84 -10.93 16.43
N ASN A 23 -7.53 -11.09 16.24
CA ASN A 23 -6.71 -11.94 17.09
C ASN A 23 -6.34 -11.23 18.39
N SER A 24 -5.99 -9.94 18.31
CA SER A 24 -5.71 -9.05 19.44
C SER A 24 -5.45 -7.63 18.92
N PRO A 25 -5.81 -6.56 19.67
CA PRO A 25 -5.44 -5.17 19.33
C PRO A 25 -3.93 -4.94 19.22
N ILE A 26 -3.12 -5.83 19.80
CA ILE A 26 -1.64 -5.77 19.73
C ILE A 26 -1.03 -6.88 18.88
N HIS A 27 -1.84 -7.57 18.06
CA HIS A 27 -1.34 -8.62 17.18
C HIS A 27 -0.40 -8.02 16.12
N LEU A 28 0.87 -8.43 16.09
CA LEU A 28 1.76 -8.09 14.99
C LEU A 28 2.61 -9.31 14.63
N LYS A 29 2.51 -9.74 13.38
CA LYS A 29 3.38 -10.78 12.82
C LYS A 29 4.29 -10.18 11.77
N THR A 30 5.57 -10.52 11.85
CA THR A 30 6.57 -10.09 10.88
C THR A 30 7.46 -11.24 10.45
N SER A 31 7.99 -11.16 9.24
CA SER A 31 8.97 -12.11 8.70
C SER A 31 9.90 -11.43 7.70
N GLY A 32 11.10 -11.98 7.54
CA GLY A 32 12.09 -11.48 6.59
C GLY A 32 12.86 -10.25 7.08
N ILE A 33 13.50 -9.54 6.15
CA ILE A 33 14.27 -8.33 6.43
C ILE A 33 13.39 -7.11 6.18
N LEU A 34 12.88 -6.52 7.26
CA LEU A 34 11.97 -5.37 7.22
C LEU A 34 12.70 -4.08 6.81
N PRO A 35 11.95 -3.03 6.39
CA PRO A 35 12.50 -1.70 6.14
C PRO A 35 13.28 -1.14 7.33
N ARG A 36 14.28 -0.28 7.06
CA ARG A 36 15.25 0.18 8.06
C ARG A 36 14.59 0.94 9.23
N GLY A 37 13.54 1.70 8.95
CA GLY A 37 12.77 2.47 9.94
C GLY A 37 11.72 1.65 10.69
N PHE A 38 11.53 0.37 10.36
CA PHE A 38 10.45 -0.46 10.91
C PHE A 38 10.40 -0.50 12.43
N GLU A 39 11.52 -0.79 13.08
CA GLU A 39 11.55 -0.94 14.54
C GLU A 39 11.16 0.36 15.25
N VAL A 40 11.59 1.51 14.71
CA VAL A 40 11.30 2.83 15.28
C VAL A 40 9.81 3.16 15.10
N MET A 41 9.28 3.08 13.89
CA MET A 41 7.86 3.37 13.64
C MET A 41 6.93 2.40 14.39
N ALA A 42 7.31 1.12 14.48
CA ALA A 42 6.52 0.14 15.22
C ALA A 42 6.54 0.45 16.73
N ALA A 43 7.66 0.92 17.28
CA ALA A 43 7.73 1.33 18.68
C ALA A 43 6.85 2.56 18.96
N GLU A 44 6.77 3.53 18.04
CA GLU A 44 5.91 4.71 18.16
C GLU A 44 4.43 4.31 18.24
N HIS A 45 3.96 3.48 17.31
CA HIS A 45 2.58 2.96 17.31
C HIS A 45 2.27 2.11 18.54
N LYS A 46 3.22 1.30 19.00
CA LYS A 46 3.09 0.54 20.25
C LYS A 46 2.93 1.45 21.46
N GLN A 47 3.72 2.52 21.55
CA GLN A 47 3.62 3.49 22.64
C GLN A 47 2.28 4.23 22.61
N ALA A 48 1.79 4.61 21.42
CA ALA A 48 0.47 5.22 21.25
C ALA A 48 -0.66 4.26 21.68
N GLN A 49 -0.56 2.98 21.29
CA GLN A 49 -1.51 1.95 21.72
C GLN A 49 -1.56 1.82 23.25
N GLU A 50 -0.41 1.74 23.91
CA GLU A 50 -0.34 1.66 25.37
C GLU A 50 -0.90 2.90 26.05
N ALA A 51 -0.62 4.10 25.51
CA ALA A 51 -1.14 5.36 26.02
C ALA A 51 -2.68 5.43 25.97
N ASP A 52 -3.29 4.81 24.94
CA ASP A 52 -4.74 4.76 24.76
C ASP A 52 -5.43 3.58 25.47
N GLY A 53 -4.71 2.83 26.29
CA GLY A 53 -5.26 1.74 27.12
C GLY A 53 -4.87 0.33 26.66
N GLY A 54 -3.87 0.20 25.80
CA GLY A 54 -3.28 -1.08 25.38
C GLY A 54 -4.31 -1.98 24.69
N GLU A 55 -4.49 -3.19 25.23
CA GLU A 55 -5.49 -4.16 24.74
C GLU A 55 -6.94 -3.69 24.86
N LYS A 56 -7.21 -2.63 25.63
CA LYS A 56 -8.55 -2.07 25.82
C LYS A 56 -8.75 -0.75 25.08
N ALA A 57 -7.77 -0.31 24.31
CA ALA A 57 -7.89 0.95 23.57
C ALA A 57 -9.08 0.88 22.59
N GLY A 58 -9.77 2.00 22.45
CA GLY A 58 -10.82 2.17 21.43
C GLY A 58 -10.27 2.46 20.04
N VAL A 59 -8.94 2.54 19.90
CA VAL A 59 -8.20 2.86 18.68
C VAL A 59 -7.21 1.73 18.40
N ASP A 60 -6.98 1.45 17.13
CA ASP A 60 -6.07 0.42 16.64
C ASP A 60 -4.87 1.09 15.96
N HIS A 61 -3.84 1.41 16.74
CA HIS A 61 -2.59 1.98 16.24
C HIS A 61 -1.73 0.92 15.53
N TYR A 62 -1.94 -0.36 15.84
CA TYR A 62 -1.21 -1.45 15.18
C TYR A 62 -1.60 -1.60 13.70
N PHE A 63 -2.82 -1.22 13.34
CA PHE A 63 -3.31 -1.18 11.96
C PHE A 63 -2.36 -0.43 11.01
N ASP A 64 -1.74 0.65 11.49
CA ASP A 64 -0.87 1.50 10.67
C ASP A 64 0.56 0.96 10.50
N ILE A 65 0.99 0.00 11.35
CA ILE A 65 2.37 -0.50 11.31
C ILE A 65 2.71 -1.16 9.96
N PRO A 66 1.91 -2.09 9.41
CA PRO A 66 2.18 -2.65 8.08
C PRO A 66 2.14 -1.59 6.97
N LEU A 67 1.20 -0.65 7.03
CA LEU A 67 1.01 0.36 5.99
C LEU A 67 2.20 1.34 5.95
N ASN A 68 2.71 1.74 7.12
CA ASN A 68 3.89 2.60 7.22
C ASN A 68 5.18 1.87 6.78
N ALA A 69 5.26 0.55 6.99
CA ALA A 69 6.34 -0.26 6.43
C ALA A 69 6.37 -0.21 4.91
N ALA A 70 5.20 -0.29 4.24
CA ALA A 70 5.12 -0.10 2.80
C ALA A 70 5.54 1.34 2.43
N LYS A 71 4.96 2.35 3.08
CA LYS A 71 5.23 3.77 2.82
C LYS A 71 6.71 4.13 2.89
N GLU A 72 7.47 3.56 3.82
CA GLU A 72 8.93 3.79 3.88
C GLU A 72 9.66 3.39 2.58
N VAL A 73 9.15 2.36 1.90
CA VAL A 73 9.74 1.84 0.65
C VAL A 73 9.18 2.56 -0.58
N ILE A 74 7.86 2.76 -0.66
CA ILE A 74 7.20 3.28 -1.88
C ILE A 74 6.92 4.80 -1.83
N GLY A 75 7.04 5.42 -0.66
CA GLY A 75 6.89 6.86 -0.45
C GLY A 75 5.47 7.36 -0.20
N PHE A 76 4.44 6.50 -0.20
CA PHE A 76 3.05 6.91 0.07
C PHE A 76 2.23 5.85 0.81
N LYS A 77 1.14 6.29 1.46
CA LYS A 77 0.07 5.46 2.05
C LYS A 77 -1.25 5.79 1.36
N HIS A 78 -2.13 4.81 1.18
CA HIS A 78 -3.35 4.95 0.38
C HIS A 78 -4.44 5.82 1.02
N ASP A 79 -4.36 6.04 2.33
CA ASP A 79 -5.31 6.76 3.18
C ASP A 79 -4.71 8.08 3.72
N GLU A 80 -3.65 8.58 3.08
CA GLU A 80 -3.07 9.89 3.34
C GLU A 80 -3.24 10.80 2.12
N ASP A 81 -3.48 12.09 2.39
CA ASP A 81 -3.48 13.11 1.35
C ASP A 81 -2.05 13.39 0.88
N ILE A 82 -1.82 13.25 -0.42
CA ILE A 82 -0.55 13.57 -1.07
C ILE A 82 -0.65 14.99 -1.64
N PRO A 83 0.19 15.94 -1.19
CA PRO A 83 0.16 17.31 -1.70
C PRO A 83 0.32 17.36 -3.23
N GLY A 84 -0.62 18.02 -3.90
CA GLY A 84 -0.60 18.22 -5.35
C GLY A 84 -1.27 17.12 -6.17
N VAL A 85 -1.83 16.07 -5.53
CA VAL A 85 -2.69 15.10 -6.20
C VAL A 85 -4.14 15.59 -6.17
N ASP A 86 -4.78 15.65 -7.34
CA ASP A 86 -6.22 15.88 -7.47
C ASP A 86 -6.95 14.53 -7.39
N TYR A 87 -7.53 14.23 -6.23
CA TYR A 87 -8.25 12.97 -5.98
C TYR A 87 -9.64 12.92 -6.61
N GLU A 88 -10.19 14.06 -7.04
CA GLU A 88 -11.48 14.13 -7.73
C GLU A 88 -11.30 13.96 -9.26
N GLY A 89 -10.07 14.13 -9.74
CA GLY A 89 -9.69 13.95 -11.14
C GLY A 89 -9.36 12.49 -11.49
N PHE A 90 -9.86 12.02 -12.63
CA PHE A 90 -9.42 10.74 -13.22
C PHE A 90 -9.15 10.90 -14.71
N GLU A 91 -8.11 10.21 -15.20
CA GLU A 91 -7.81 10.15 -16.63
C GLU A 91 -8.51 8.94 -17.26
N VAL A 92 -9.31 9.18 -18.29
CA VAL A 92 -9.93 8.10 -19.07
C VAL A 92 -8.98 7.69 -20.19
N LEU A 93 -8.26 6.59 -19.99
CA LEU A 93 -7.45 5.99 -21.05
C LEU A 93 -8.36 5.41 -22.13
N ARG A 94 -8.31 5.99 -23.33
CA ARG A 94 -8.99 5.44 -24.52
C ARG A 94 -7.99 4.73 -25.41
N LYS A 95 -8.36 3.57 -25.92
CA LYS A 95 -7.63 2.93 -27.01
C LYS A 95 -7.82 3.80 -28.25
N THR A 96 -6.78 4.54 -28.63
CA THR A 96 -6.75 5.24 -29.91
C THR A 96 -6.75 4.16 -30.99
N SER A 97 -7.92 3.84 -31.54
CA SER A 97 -7.97 3.13 -32.81
C SER A 97 -7.28 4.05 -33.81
N LEU A 98 -6.13 3.63 -34.33
CA LEU A 98 -5.60 4.18 -35.58
C LEU A 98 -6.79 4.26 -36.54
N SER A 99 -7.09 5.46 -37.03
CA SER A 99 -8.24 5.66 -37.90
C SER A 99 -8.18 4.65 -39.03
N SER A 100 -9.28 3.94 -39.25
CA SER A 100 -9.46 3.04 -40.40
C SER A 100 -9.53 3.81 -41.72
N ASP A 101 -9.13 5.08 -41.75
CA ASP A 101 -9.15 5.94 -42.94
C ASP A 101 -7.88 5.82 -43.78
N SER A 102 -6.89 5.02 -43.36
CA SER A 102 -5.86 4.58 -44.31
C SER A 102 -6.47 3.53 -45.23
N LYS A 103 -6.98 3.99 -46.39
CA LYS A 103 -7.37 3.12 -47.50
C LYS A 103 -6.25 2.11 -47.71
N PRO A 104 -6.54 0.81 -47.68
CA PRO A 104 -5.46 -0.14 -47.64
C PRO A 104 -4.83 -0.20 -49.04
N TRP A 105 -3.49 -0.25 -49.05
CA TRP A 105 -2.59 -0.01 -50.19
C TRP A 105 -2.83 -0.88 -51.44
N TRP A 106 -3.65 -1.93 -51.33
CA TRP A 106 -4.04 -2.84 -52.40
C TRP A 106 -5.22 -2.34 -53.25
N ARG A 107 -5.89 -1.24 -52.86
CA ARG A 107 -6.98 -0.63 -53.65
C ARG A 107 -6.51 0.34 -54.75
N PHE A 108 -5.21 0.46 -55.01
CA PHE A 108 -4.62 1.34 -56.05
C PHE A 108 -4.52 0.71 -57.44
N TRP A 109 -4.98 -0.53 -57.64
CA TRP A 109 -5.03 -1.17 -58.94
C TRP A 109 -6.49 -1.28 -59.41
N LYS A 110 -6.94 -0.31 -60.20
CA LYS A 110 -8.15 -0.37 -61.02
C LYS A 110 -7.91 0.32 -62.35
#